data_AF-A0A2G2LFR7-F1
#
_entry.id   AF-A0A2G2LFR7-F1
#
_cell.length_a   1.000
_cell.length_b   1.000
_cell.length_c   1.000
_cell.angle_alpha   90.00
_cell.angle_beta   90.00
_cell.angle_gamma   90.00
#
_symmetry.space_group_name_H-M   'P 1'
#
loop_
_entity.id
_entity.type
_entity.pdbx_description
1 polymer ?
#
loop_
_entity_poly.entity_id
_entity_poly.type
_entity_poly.pdbx_seq_one_letter_code
_entity_poly.pdbx_strand_id
1 'polypeptide(L)'
;MTARVYIPADMLAIALGADEVARAITETAKDTDIEIIRTGSRGACWAEPLIEVETDAGRVAYGKISASDVPGLFAADFLGGGAHKKRLGPVSDIPFLKAQQRHIFKSCGLYAPCDIASYADNGGFVGLRAALSMSAENIIDEVEASGLRGRGGAAFPAFIKWRTVMGANGSQKYIVCNADEGDSGTFADRLIMESDPFLLIEGMVIAGLAVGADKGVIYLRSEYPLARNVLEQAIAVAREQNWLGPDIQGSGKVFALSVFVGGGSYVCGEETALLESLEGKAGIVRAKPPLPALEGLHGQPTLIHNVLTLCAAPEIIAKGGDAHAKMGVGRSVGTMCFQLAGDIKHGGLVEVPFGLSLRELIENFGGSTRSGLSIKAVQIGGPLGAYLPPHLFDTPLTYEAFAALGAGLGHGGIVVFNENTDMRAQALYAFEFCAHESCGKCTPCRIGSVRGAELLASDTSDLELVDDLCEVMVAGSACAMGSMTPIPVQSAMTHFPDEFGARATQAAE
;
A
#
# COMPACT_ATOMS: atom_id res chain seq x y z
N MET A 1 -26.08 -20.58 -21.66
CA MET A 1 -24.76 -20.06 -21.27
C MET A 1 -25.01 -19.28 -20.00
N THR A 2 -24.36 -19.66 -18.91
CA THR A 2 -24.52 -18.99 -17.62
C THR A 2 -23.90 -17.60 -17.72
N ALA A 3 -24.65 -16.55 -17.42
CA ALA A 3 -24.14 -15.18 -17.47
C ALA A 3 -23.28 -14.90 -16.23
N ARG A 4 -22.06 -14.40 -16.41
CA ARG A 4 -21.14 -14.13 -15.30
C ARG A 4 -21.15 -12.66 -14.93
N VAL A 5 -21.35 -12.38 -13.65
CA VAL A 5 -21.39 -11.04 -13.08
C VAL A 5 -20.31 -10.94 -12.00
N TYR A 6 -19.41 -9.97 -12.12
CA TYR A 6 -18.31 -9.74 -11.20
C TYR A 6 -18.63 -8.56 -10.30
N ILE A 7 -18.56 -8.79 -8.99
CA ILE A 7 -18.88 -7.79 -7.98
C ILE A 7 -17.74 -7.77 -6.97
N PRO A 8 -16.99 -6.66 -6.85
CA PRO A 8 -15.90 -6.56 -5.90
C PRO A 8 -16.34 -6.87 -4.46
N ALA A 9 -15.42 -7.48 -3.72
CA ALA A 9 -15.55 -7.83 -2.31
C ALA A 9 -14.35 -7.33 -1.50
N ASP A 10 -13.65 -6.30 -2.00
CA ASP A 10 -12.66 -5.56 -1.20
C ASP A 10 -13.38 -4.67 -0.18
N MET A 11 -12.64 -4.21 0.84
CA MET A 11 -13.22 -3.43 1.94
C MET A 11 -13.96 -2.18 1.46
N LEU A 12 -13.42 -1.45 0.47
CA LEU A 12 -14.06 -0.23 -0.01
C LEU A 12 -15.37 -0.53 -0.74
N ALA A 13 -15.39 -1.52 -1.64
CA ALA A 13 -16.60 -1.90 -2.34
C ALA A 13 -17.69 -2.37 -1.37
N ILE A 14 -17.33 -3.17 -0.36
CA ILE A 14 -18.25 -3.59 0.71
C ILE A 14 -18.78 -2.37 1.48
N ALA A 15 -17.90 -1.45 1.89
CA ALA A 15 -18.30 -0.23 2.59
C ALA A 15 -19.23 0.67 1.76
N LEU A 16 -19.16 0.59 0.42
CA LEU A 16 -20.03 1.32 -0.51
C LEU A 16 -21.25 0.51 -0.97
N GLY A 17 -21.50 -0.66 -0.38
CA GLY A 17 -22.73 -1.42 -0.54
C GLY A 17 -22.68 -2.57 -1.56
N ALA A 18 -21.50 -3.09 -1.90
CA ALA A 18 -21.36 -4.16 -2.90
C ALA A 18 -22.10 -5.45 -2.50
N ASP A 19 -22.19 -5.76 -1.21
CA ASP A 19 -22.93 -6.94 -0.70
C ASP A 19 -24.44 -6.79 -0.89
N GLU A 20 -24.99 -5.59 -0.67
CA GLU A 20 -26.38 -5.25 -0.97
C GLU A 20 -26.65 -5.41 -2.47
N VAL A 21 -25.72 -4.98 -3.32
CA VAL A 21 -25.89 -5.10 -4.77
C VAL A 21 -25.86 -6.57 -5.21
N ALA A 22 -24.94 -7.38 -4.69
CA ALA A 22 -24.88 -8.81 -4.99
C ALA A 22 -26.19 -9.53 -4.62
N ARG A 23 -26.78 -9.20 -3.47
CA ARG A 23 -28.09 -9.71 -3.05
C ARG A 23 -29.20 -9.26 -4.00
N ALA A 24 -29.27 -7.97 -4.31
CA ALA A 24 -30.29 -7.42 -5.21
C ALA A 24 -30.23 -8.01 -6.63
N ILE A 25 -29.01 -8.27 -7.15
CA ILE A 25 -28.83 -8.95 -8.45
C ILE A 25 -29.32 -10.40 -8.38
N THR A 26 -28.95 -11.14 -7.33
CA THR A 26 -29.44 -12.52 -7.12
C THR A 26 -30.96 -12.58 -7.08
N GLU A 27 -31.60 -11.67 -6.33
CA GLU A 27 -33.06 -11.62 -6.20
C GLU A 27 -33.77 -11.26 -7.51
N THR A 28 -33.21 -10.31 -8.27
CA THR A 28 -33.78 -9.87 -9.55
C THR A 28 -33.61 -10.93 -10.65
N ALA A 29 -32.49 -11.66 -10.63
CA ALA A 29 -32.15 -12.69 -11.62
C ALA A 29 -32.58 -14.11 -11.23
N LYS A 30 -33.48 -14.28 -10.24
CA LYS A 30 -33.89 -15.58 -9.70
C LYS A 30 -34.35 -16.61 -10.75
N ASP A 31 -34.88 -16.15 -11.88
CA ASP A 31 -35.37 -16.98 -12.99
C ASP A 31 -34.37 -17.04 -14.18
N THR A 32 -33.14 -16.55 -13.98
CA THR A 32 -32.07 -16.50 -14.99
C THR A 32 -30.83 -17.23 -14.49
N ASP A 33 -30.16 -17.97 -15.38
CA ASP A 33 -28.92 -18.68 -15.06
C ASP A 33 -27.74 -17.69 -14.99
N ILE A 34 -27.40 -17.26 -13.76
CA ILE A 34 -26.30 -16.33 -13.50
C ILE A 34 -25.30 -16.89 -12.48
N GLU A 35 -24.03 -16.55 -12.66
CA GLU A 35 -22.94 -16.80 -11.70
C GLU A 35 -22.45 -15.45 -11.18
N ILE A 36 -22.53 -15.23 -9.87
CA ILE A 36 -21.96 -14.04 -9.22
C ILE A 36 -20.57 -14.39 -8.69
N ILE A 37 -19.56 -13.70 -9.19
CA ILE A 37 -18.16 -13.86 -8.80
C ILE A 37 -17.76 -12.68 -7.94
N ARG A 38 -17.43 -12.96 -6.69
CA ARG A 38 -16.98 -11.95 -5.72
C ARG A 38 -15.49 -11.69 -5.88
N THR A 39 -15.13 -10.71 -6.70
CA THR A 39 -13.73 -10.44 -7.09
C THR A 39 -13.00 -9.55 -6.08
N GLY A 40 -11.68 -9.41 -6.23
CA GLY A 40 -10.99 -8.21 -5.74
C GLY A 40 -11.45 -6.92 -6.44
N SER A 41 -10.90 -5.77 -6.06
CA SER A 41 -11.19 -4.50 -6.75
C SER A 41 -10.19 -4.21 -7.87
N ARG A 42 -10.66 -3.49 -8.90
CA ARG A 42 -9.79 -2.91 -9.94
C ARG A 42 -8.93 -1.76 -9.41
N GLY A 43 -9.18 -1.24 -8.21
CA GLY A 43 -8.50 -0.07 -7.66
C GLY A 43 -8.98 1.28 -8.22
N ALA A 44 -10.05 1.29 -9.03
CA ALA A 44 -10.73 2.52 -9.45
C ALA A 44 -11.75 2.94 -8.39
N CYS A 45 -11.28 3.34 -7.20
CA CYS A 45 -12.09 3.58 -6.01
C CYS A 45 -13.25 4.56 -6.24
N TRP A 46 -13.07 5.56 -7.10
CA TRP A 46 -14.13 6.51 -7.47
C TRP A 46 -15.32 5.86 -8.20
N ALA A 47 -15.15 4.67 -8.77
CA ALA A 47 -16.17 3.94 -9.51
C ALA A 47 -16.82 2.82 -8.70
N GLU A 48 -16.37 2.56 -7.47
CA GLU A 48 -16.93 1.49 -6.63
C GLU A 48 -18.35 1.84 -6.10
N PRO A 49 -19.27 0.87 -5.94
CA PRO A 49 -19.18 -0.51 -6.39
C PRO A 49 -19.16 -0.61 -7.93
N LEU A 50 -18.10 -1.19 -8.48
CA LEU A 50 -17.82 -1.32 -9.90
C LEU A 50 -18.17 -2.75 -10.34
N ILE A 51 -19.33 -2.90 -10.97
CA ILE A 51 -19.84 -4.20 -11.36
C ILE A 51 -19.50 -4.46 -12.82
N GLU A 52 -19.04 -5.66 -13.10
CA GLU A 52 -18.72 -6.09 -14.45
C GLU A 52 -19.63 -7.24 -14.88
N VAL A 53 -19.96 -7.30 -16.16
CA VAL A 53 -20.67 -8.42 -16.77
C VAL A 53 -19.84 -8.96 -17.92
N GLU A 54 -19.73 -10.28 -18.00
CA GLU A 54 -19.10 -10.94 -19.14
C GLU A 54 -20.00 -10.88 -20.37
N THR A 55 -19.42 -10.46 -21.50
CA THR A 55 -20.08 -10.44 -22.82
C THR A 55 -19.13 -11.03 -23.86
N ASP A 56 -19.64 -11.25 -25.08
CA ASP A 56 -18.81 -11.72 -26.21
C ASP A 56 -17.64 -10.77 -26.55
N ALA A 57 -17.74 -9.49 -26.18
CA ALA A 57 -16.70 -8.48 -26.39
C ALA A 57 -15.75 -8.31 -25.17
N GLY A 58 -15.85 -9.19 -24.17
CA GLY A 58 -15.16 -9.07 -22.89
C GLY A 58 -16.03 -8.42 -21.80
N ARG A 59 -15.40 -7.99 -20.70
CA ARG A 59 -16.13 -7.46 -19.54
C ARG A 59 -16.54 -6.00 -19.73
N VAL A 60 -17.82 -5.72 -19.50
CA VAL A 60 -18.40 -4.37 -19.52
C VAL A 60 -18.68 -3.92 -18.09
N ALA A 61 -18.28 -2.70 -17.76
CA ALA A 61 -18.36 -2.12 -16.42
C ALA A 61 -19.53 -1.16 -16.23
N TYR A 62 -20.05 -1.13 -15.00
CA TYR A 62 -21.01 -0.16 -14.49
C TYR A 62 -20.54 0.31 -13.10
N GLY A 63 -20.36 1.62 -12.94
CA GLY A 63 -19.76 2.19 -11.73
C GLY A 63 -20.78 2.85 -10.79
N LYS A 64 -20.43 2.95 -9.50
CA LYS A 64 -21.24 3.57 -8.44
C LYS A 64 -22.63 2.93 -8.35
N ILE A 65 -22.72 1.62 -8.50
CA ILE A 65 -23.99 0.91 -8.47
C ILE A 65 -24.44 0.75 -7.02
N SER A 66 -25.69 1.11 -6.76
CA SER A 66 -26.38 0.80 -5.50
C SER A 66 -27.44 -0.28 -5.75
N ALA A 67 -27.91 -0.94 -4.69
CA ALA A 67 -28.99 -1.93 -4.82
C ALA A 67 -30.25 -1.37 -5.51
N SER A 68 -30.53 -0.08 -5.33
CA SER A 68 -31.67 0.61 -5.97
C SER A 68 -31.53 0.78 -7.49
N ASP A 69 -30.32 0.71 -8.04
CA ASP A 69 -30.09 0.79 -9.48
C ASP A 69 -30.32 -0.55 -10.19
N VAL A 70 -30.33 -1.68 -9.47
CA VAL A 70 -30.37 -3.03 -10.05
C VAL A 70 -31.58 -3.27 -10.94
N PRO A 71 -32.83 -2.92 -10.56
CA PRO A 71 -33.97 -3.09 -11.47
C PRO A 71 -33.80 -2.31 -12.78
N GLY A 72 -33.21 -1.11 -12.73
CA GLY A 72 -32.93 -0.28 -13.90
C GLY A 72 -31.82 -0.85 -14.78
N LEU A 73 -30.84 -1.54 -14.20
CA LEU A 73 -29.82 -2.29 -14.94
C LEU A 73 -30.47 -3.43 -15.74
N PHE A 74 -31.27 -4.29 -15.11
CA PHE A 74 -31.93 -5.40 -15.79
C PHE A 74 -32.89 -4.94 -16.89
N ALA A 75 -33.63 -3.84 -16.65
CA ALA A 75 -34.48 -3.23 -17.67
C ALA A 75 -33.69 -2.72 -18.91
N ALA A 76 -32.38 -2.48 -18.75
CA ALA A 76 -31.49 -1.97 -19.78
C ALA A 76 -30.59 -3.06 -20.38
N ASP A 77 -30.99 -4.34 -20.31
CA ASP A 77 -30.20 -5.49 -20.80
C ASP A 77 -28.81 -5.60 -20.16
N PHE A 78 -28.76 -5.48 -18.83
CA PHE A 78 -27.51 -5.57 -18.07
C PHE A 78 -26.67 -6.81 -18.40
N LEU A 79 -27.31 -7.98 -18.50
CA LEU A 79 -26.62 -9.24 -18.78
C LEU A 79 -26.00 -9.29 -20.20
N GLY A 80 -26.55 -8.53 -21.15
CA GLY A 80 -25.99 -8.33 -22.49
C GLY A 80 -25.01 -7.15 -22.60
N GLY A 81 -24.69 -6.45 -21.50
CA GLY A 81 -23.83 -5.25 -21.54
C GLY A 81 -24.54 -3.98 -22.04
N GLY A 82 -25.87 -3.94 -21.93
CA GLY A 82 -26.74 -2.90 -22.48
C GLY A 82 -26.56 -1.50 -21.89
N ALA A 83 -27.20 -0.51 -22.54
CA ALA A 83 -26.94 0.90 -22.28
C ALA A 83 -27.64 1.40 -21.00
N HIS A 84 -26.85 1.79 -20.00
CA HIS A 84 -27.34 2.37 -18.75
C HIS A 84 -26.58 3.67 -18.42
N LYS A 85 -27.22 4.61 -17.71
CA LYS A 85 -26.61 5.91 -17.33
C LYS A 85 -25.29 5.78 -16.54
N LYS A 86 -25.09 4.64 -15.86
CA LYS A 86 -23.88 4.32 -15.07
C LYS A 86 -22.91 3.38 -15.80
N ARG A 87 -23.16 3.05 -17.07
CA ARG A 87 -22.28 2.23 -17.90
C ARG A 87 -20.98 2.97 -18.17
N LEU A 88 -19.86 2.33 -17.90
CA LEU A 88 -18.51 2.84 -18.18
C LEU A 88 -17.92 2.25 -19.47
N GLY A 89 -18.54 1.20 -20.02
CA GLY A 89 -18.08 0.52 -21.24
C GLY A 89 -17.15 -0.64 -20.93
N PRO A 90 -16.40 -1.14 -21.93
CA PRO A 90 -15.40 -2.18 -21.71
C PRO A 90 -14.41 -1.77 -20.62
N VAL A 91 -14.12 -2.66 -19.67
CA VAL A 91 -13.21 -2.37 -18.54
C VAL A 91 -11.83 -1.93 -19.05
N SER A 92 -11.35 -2.56 -20.12
CA SER A 92 -10.09 -2.25 -20.79
C SER A 92 -10.02 -0.86 -21.41
N ASP A 93 -11.17 -0.21 -21.63
CA ASP A 93 -11.26 1.12 -22.23
C ASP A 93 -11.47 2.24 -21.22
N ILE A 94 -11.64 1.92 -19.93
CA ILE A 94 -11.70 2.92 -18.87
C ILE A 94 -10.36 3.65 -18.81
N PRO A 95 -10.29 4.97 -19.09
CA PRO A 95 -9.01 5.68 -19.23
C PRO A 95 -8.11 5.56 -18.00
N PHE A 96 -8.70 5.60 -16.80
CA PHE A 96 -8.00 5.43 -15.52
C PHE A 96 -7.25 4.10 -15.42
N LEU A 97 -7.80 3.01 -15.96
CA LEU A 97 -7.19 1.68 -15.93
C LEU A 97 -6.25 1.49 -17.14
N LYS A 98 -6.69 1.93 -18.32
CA LYS A 98 -5.96 1.78 -19.59
C LYS A 98 -4.61 2.50 -19.61
N ALA A 99 -4.51 3.63 -18.93
CA ALA A 99 -3.28 4.44 -18.89
C ALA A 99 -2.22 3.91 -17.91
N GLN A 100 -2.52 2.84 -17.14
CA GLN A 100 -1.60 2.25 -16.18
C GLN A 100 -0.68 1.21 -16.83
N GLN A 101 0.46 0.95 -16.21
CA GLN A 101 1.31 -0.20 -16.52
C GLN A 101 1.38 -1.07 -15.27
N ARG A 102 0.41 -1.99 -15.15
CA ARG A 102 0.26 -2.83 -13.96
C ARG A 102 1.13 -4.06 -14.02
N HIS A 103 2.00 -4.22 -13.03
CA HIS A 103 2.82 -5.42 -12.82
C HIS A 103 2.37 -6.15 -11.56
N ILE A 104 2.34 -5.45 -10.43
CA ILE A 104 1.87 -6.02 -9.16
C ILE A 104 0.35 -6.18 -9.17
N PHE A 105 -0.39 -5.19 -9.67
CA PHE A 105 -1.86 -5.16 -9.61
C PHE A 105 -2.54 -5.66 -10.89
N LYS A 106 -1.82 -6.38 -11.76
CA LYS A 106 -2.33 -6.83 -13.07
C LYS A 106 -3.55 -7.76 -12.96
N SER A 107 -3.64 -8.54 -11.89
CA SER A 107 -4.70 -9.53 -11.69
C SER A 107 -5.84 -9.02 -10.81
N CYS A 108 -5.68 -7.88 -10.13
CA CYS A 108 -6.69 -7.35 -9.23
C CYS A 108 -8.00 -7.05 -9.98
N GLY A 109 -9.10 -7.60 -9.47
CA GLY A 109 -10.43 -7.52 -10.06
C GLY A 109 -10.72 -8.54 -11.17
N LEU A 110 -9.79 -9.45 -11.50
CA LEU A 110 -10.06 -10.50 -12.50
C LEU A 110 -10.87 -11.67 -11.93
N TYR A 111 -10.58 -12.12 -10.71
CA TYR A 111 -11.15 -13.33 -10.12
C TYR A 111 -11.41 -13.15 -8.62
N ALA A 112 -12.02 -14.18 -8.01
CA ALA A 112 -12.22 -14.23 -6.57
C ALA A 112 -10.88 -14.43 -5.84
N PRO A 113 -10.55 -13.63 -4.80
CA PRO A 113 -9.20 -13.59 -4.22
C PRO A 113 -8.61 -14.94 -3.77
N CYS A 114 -9.45 -15.85 -3.30
CA CYS A 114 -9.04 -17.18 -2.81
C CYS A 114 -9.20 -18.30 -3.85
N ASP A 115 -9.44 -17.97 -5.13
CA ASP A 115 -9.45 -18.94 -6.23
C ASP A 115 -8.04 -19.13 -6.79
N ILE A 116 -7.37 -20.16 -6.28
CA ILE A 116 -6.00 -20.50 -6.65
C ILE A 116 -5.85 -20.99 -8.10
N ALA A 117 -6.90 -21.57 -8.68
CA ALA A 117 -6.87 -22.00 -10.08
C ALA A 117 -6.87 -20.77 -11.00
N SER A 118 -7.75 -19.79 -10.73
CA SER A 118 -7.74 -18.52 -11.44
C SER A 118 -6.41 -17.77 -11.27
N TYR A 119 -5.79 -17.80 -10.08
CA TYR A 119 -4.45 -17.23 -9.89
C TYR A 119 -3.43 -17.88 -10.85
N ALA A 120 -3.38 -19.21 -10.90
CA ALA A 120 -2.47 -19.95 -11.79
C ALA A 120 -2.75 -19.68 -13.28
N ASP A 121 -4.01 -19.67 -13.70
CA ASP A 121 -4.43 -19.42 -15.08
C ASP A 121 -4.05 -18.00 -15.57
N ASN A 122 -3.89 -17.06 -14.63
CA ASN A 122 -3.46 -15.69 -14.91
C ASN A 122 -1.96 -15.46 -14.67
N GLY A 123 -1.15 -16.52 -14.72
CA GLY A 123 0.31 -16.46 -14.66
C GLY A 123 0.89 -16.49 -13.24
N GLY A 124 0.07 -16.82 -12.24
CA GLY A 124 0.51 -17.11 -10.88
C GLY A 124 1.38 -18.37 -10.82
N PHE A 125 2.26 -18.42 -9.82
CA PHE A 125 3.25 -19.49 -9.57
C PHE A 125 4.30 -19.72 -10.66
N VAL A 126 4.29 -18.98 -11.76
CA VAL A 126 5.34 -19.08 -12.79
C VAL A 126 6.70 -18.70 -12.19
N GLY A 127 6.75 -17.63 -11.39
CA GLY A 127 7.96 -17.18 -10.70
C GLY A 127 8.42 -18.19 -9.65
N LEU A 128 7.52 -18.71 -8.84
CA LEU A 128 7.86 -19.71 -7.83
C LEU A 128 8.31 -21.04 -8.44
N ARG A 129 7.69 -21.52 -9.51
CA ARG A 129 8.16 -22.74 -10.21
C ARG A 129 9.59 -22.56 -10.76
N ALA A 130 9.90 -21.38 -11.28
CA ALA A 130 11.26 -21.04 -11.69
C ALA A 130 12.21 -21.01 -10.48
N ALA A 131 11.85 -20.31 -9.40
CA ALA A 131 12.64 -20.21 -8.17
C ALA A 131 12.96 -21.57 -7.54
N LEU A 132 12.02 -22.53 -7.56
CA LEU A 132 12.23 -23.89 -7.05
C LEU A 132 13.34 -24.65 -7.80
N SER A 133 13.65 -24.25 -9.03
CA SER A 133 14.70 -24.83 -9.86
C SER A 133 16.01 -24.03 -9.84
N MET A 134 16.05 -22.91 -9.11
CA MET A 134 17.21 -22.02 -9.01
C MET A 134 17.99 -22.26 -7.72
N SER A 135 19.28 -21.89 -7.71
CA SER A 135 20.01 -21.72 -6.45
C SER A 135 19.56 -20.44 -5.75
N ALA A 136 19.79 -20.39 -4.43
CA ALA A 136 19.51 -19.21 -3.63
C ALA A 136 20.23 -17.96 -4.16
N GLU A 137 21.49 -18.12 -4.58
CA GLU A 137 22.32 -17.08 -5.17
C GLU A 137 21.70 -16.54 -6.46
N ASN A 138 21.26 -17.42 -7.36
CA ASN A 138 20.65 -16.99 -8.62
C ASN A 138 19.33 -16.22 -8.39
N ILE A 139 18.53 -16.61 -7.40
CA ILE A 139 17.30 -15.86 -7.06
C ILE A 139 17.67 -14.44 -6.61
N ILE A 140 18.70 -14.30 -5.76
CA ILE A 140 19.17 -13.00 -5.28
C ILE A 140 19.77 -12.18 -6.42
N ASP A 141 20.51 -12.81 -7.33
CA ASP A 141 21.14 -12.13 -8.48
C ASP A 141 20.07 -11.55 -9.43
N GLU A 142 18.94 -12.24 -9.64
CA GLU A 142 17.80 -11.68 -10.38
C GLU A 142 17.17 -10.48 -9.64
N VAL A 143 17.07 -10.54 -8.31
CA VAL A 143 16.60 -9.40 -7.50
C VAL A 143 17.60 -8.23 -7.53
N GLU A 144 18.91 -8.50 -7.56
CA GLU A 144 19.93 -7.47 -7.74
C GLU A 144 19.83 -6.83 -9.14
N ALA A 145 19.77 -7.64 -10.18
CA ALA A 145 19.63 -7.19 -11.57
C ALA A 145 18.37 -6.36 -11.78
N SER A 146 17.28 -6.67 -11.07
CA SER A 146 16.04 -5.88 -11.11
C SER A 146 16.19 -4.46 -10.58
N GLY A 147 17.19 -4.19 -9.73
CA GLY A 147 17.32 -2.93 -9.01
C GLY A 147 16.19 -2.65 -8.01
N LEU A 148 15.43 -3.68 -7.60
CA LEU A 148 14.32 -3.55 -6.67
C LEU A 148 14.77 -2.88 -5.35
N ARG A 149 14.01 -1.88 -4.94
CA ARG A 149 14.18 -1.17 -3.67
C ARG A 149 12.94 -1.37 -2.80
N GLY A 150 13.14 -1.33 -1.48
CA GLY A 150 12.06 -1.49 -0.51
C GLY A 150 10.94 -0.48 -0.72
N ARG A 151 9.73 -0.97 -0.94
CA ARG A 151 8.51 -0.17 -1.19
C ARG A 151 7.84 0.37 0.08
N GLY A 152 8.35 0.04 1.26
CA GLY A 152 7.88 0.59 2.54
C GLY A 152 8.43 1.98 2.90
N GLY A 153 8.93 2.74 1.92
CA GLY A 153 9.38 4.13 2.10
C GLY A 153 10.88 4.36 2.19
N ALA A 154 11.65 3.54 2.91
CA ALA A 154 13.10 3.73 3.05
C ALA A 154 13.91 3.48 1.74
N ALA A 155 13.30 2.83 0.75
CA ALA A 155 13.88 2.57 -0.56
C ALA A 155 15.28 1.92 -0.51
N PHE A 156 15.53 1.08 0.49
CA PHE A 156 16.80 0.35 0.60
C PHE A 156 16.85 -0.77 -0.45
N PRO A 157 17.99 -1.00 -1.14
CA PRO A 157 18.11 -2.06 -2.15
C PRO A 157 17.76 -3.43 -1.56
N ALA A 158 16.78 -4.12 -2.15
CA ALA A 158 16.24 -5.36 -1.58
C ALA A 158 17.30 -6.46 -1.54
N PHE A 159 18.04 -6.65 -2.62
CA PHE A 159 19.07 -7.70 -2.72
C PHE A 159 20.13 -7.61 -1.62
N ILE A 160 20.47 -6.41 -1.12
CA ILE A 160 21.45 -6.25 -0.03
C ILE A 160 20.91 -6.87 1.26
N LYS A 161 19.63 -6.65 1.60
CA LYS A 161 19.00 -7.31 2.75
C LYS A 161 18.98 -8.83 2.55
N TRP A 162 18.67 -9.30 1.35
CA TRP A 162 18.60 -10.74 1.05
C TRP A 162 19.97 -11.41 1.19
N ARG A 163 21.03 -10.81 0.61
CA ARG A 163 22.41 -11.28 0.76
C ARG A 163 22.86 -11.30 2.22
N THR A 164 22.50 -10.27 2.99
CA THR A 164 22.85 -10.19 4.40
C THR A 164 22.23 -11.34 5.20
N VAL A 165 20.94 -11.61 5.00
CA VAL A 165 20.25 -12.73 5.68
C VAL A 165 20.74 -14.08 5.17
N MET A 166 20.98 -14.24 3.87
CA MET A 166 21.53 -15.47 3.30
C MET A 166 22.92 -15.79 3.89
N GLY A 167 23.80 -14.80 4.00
CA GLY A 167 25.15 -14.95 4.54
C GLY A 167 25.24 -14.99 6.08
N ALA A 168 24.15 -14.69 6.79
CA ALA A 168 24.13 -14.69 8.25
C ALA A 168 24.17 -16.12 8.83
N ASN A 169 24.90 -16.29 9.94
CA ASN A 169 24.96 -17.53 10.69
C ASN A 169 23.63 -17.78 11.43
N GLY A 170 23.14 -19.01 11.38
CA GLY A 170 21.92 -19.44 12.07
C GLY A 170 21.26 -20.58 11.31
N SER A 171 20.90 -21.65 12.01
CA SER A 171 20.20 -22.79 11.39
C SER A 171 18.73 -22.47 11.08
N GLN A 172 18.15 -21.50 11.79
CA GLN A 172 16.81 -21.00 11.58
C GLN A 172 16.88 -19.56 11.07
N LYS A 173 16.11 -19.25 10.03
CA LYS A 173 15.92 -17.90 9.50
C LYS A 173 14.43 -17.64 9.30
N TYR A 174 14.04 -16.37 9.26
CA TYR A 174 12.63 -15.97 9.12
C TYR A 174 12.41 -14.98 7.99
N ILE A 175 11.24 -15.06 7.38
CA ILE A 175 10.67 -14.01 6.54
C ILE A 175 9.59 -13.29 7.35
N VAL A 176 9.64 -11.97 7.40
CA VAL A 176 8.59 -11.16 8.00
C VAL A 176 8.07 -10.18 6.94
N CYS A 177 6.80 -10.31 6.62
CA CYS A 177 6.08 -9.32 5.82
C CYS A 177 5.51 -8.26 6.76
N ASN A 178 5.96 -7.01 6.56
CA ASN A 178 5.40 -5.85 7.23
C ASN A 178 4.17 -5.38 6.44
N ALA A 179 2.99 -5.70 6.96
CA ALA A 179 1.68 -5.32 6.45
C ALA A 179 0.93 -4.42 7.46
N ASP A 180 1.68 -3.57 8.18
CA ASP A 180 1.10 -2.65 9.14
C ASP A 180 0.45 -1.42 8.47
N GLU A 181 0.88 -1.06 7.25
CA GLU A 181 0.35 0.03 6.39
C GLU A 181 -0.37 1.16 7.16
N GLY A 182 0.33 1.73 8.14
CA GLY A 182 -0.23 2.69 9.09
C GLY A 182 -0.34 4.11 8.54
N ASP A 183 0.32 4.39 7.42
CA ASP A 183 0.32 5.71 6.79
C ASP A 183 -1.08 6.09 6.31
N SER A 184 -1.47 7.34 6.54
CA SER A 184 -2.68 7.90 5.94
C SER A 184 -2.50 8.05 4.43
N GLY A 185 -3.57 7.82 3.68
CA GLY A 185 -3.54 7.87 2.21
C GLY A 185 -2.94 6.65 1.55
N THR A 186 -2.52 5.63 2.30
CA THR A 186 -2.05 4.35 1.75
C THR A 186 -3.09 3.25 1.90
N PHE A 187 -3.17 2.38 0.91
CA PHE A 187 -4.08 1.23 0.87
C PHE A 187 -3.67 0.18 -0.17
N ALA A 188 -2.46 0.28 -0.73
CA ALA A 188 -2.00 -0.65 -1.75
C ALA A 188 -1.72 -2.03 -1.14
N ASP A 189 -1.11 -2.08 0.04
CA ASP A 189 -0.90 -3.33 0.78
C ASP A 189 -2.25 -3.97 1.11
N ARG A 190 -3.20 -3.20 1.65
CA ARG A 190 -4.57 -3.70 1.88
C ARG A 190 -5.18 -4.28 0.62
N LEU A 191 -5.17 -3.52 -0.46
CA LEU A 191 -5.84 -3.88 -1.70
C LEU A 191 -5.27 -5.18 -2.28
N ILE A 192 -3.95 -5.36 -2.28
CA ILE A 192 -3.34 -6.59 -2.80
C ILE A 192 -3.61 -7.79 -1.89
N MET A 193 -3.57 -7.62 -0.56
CA MET A 193 -3.90 -8.70 0.37
C MET A 193 -5.38 -9.14 0.29
N GLU A 194 -6.29 -8.21 -0.01
CA GLU A 194 -7.71 -8.49 -0.19
C GLU A 194 -8.05 -8.99 -1.60
N SER A 195 -7.29 -8.61 -2.62
CA SER A 195 -7.64 -8.87 -4.03
C SER A 195 -6.83 -9.99 -4.69
N ASP A 196 -5.57 -10.18 -4.32
CA ASP A 196 -4.67 -11.17 -4.90
C ASP A 196 -3.66 -11.72 -3.86
N PRO A 197 -4.15 -12.35 -2.77
CA PRO A 197 -3.32 -12.79 -1.64
C PRO A 197 -2.25 -13.81 -2.03
N PHE A 198 -2.48 -14.60 -3.08
CA PHE A 198 -1.51 -15.60 -3.54
C PHE A 198 -0.22 -14.97 -4.10
N LEU A 199 -0.28 -13.75 -4.64
CA LEU A 199 0.92 -13.03 -5.09
C LEU A 199 1.87 -12.72 -3.93
N LEU A 200 1.32 -12.30 -2.79
CA LEU A 200 2.11 -12.08 -1.57
C LEU A 200 2.68 -13.39 -1.05
N ILE A 201 1.86 -14.45 -0.97
CA ILE A 201 2.28 -15.78 -0.53
C ILE A 201 3.44 -16.28 -1.41
N GLU A 202 3.29 -16.18 -2.73
CA GLU A 202 4.32 -16.57 -3.70
C GLU A 202 5.62 -15.81 -3.46
N GLY A 203 5.55 -14.48 -3.32
CA GLY A 203 6.70 -13.63 -3.04
C GLY A 203 7.43 -13.98 -1.75
N MET A 204 6.69 -14.31 -0.69
CA MET A 204 7.26 -14.74 0.59
C MET A 204 7.96 -16.10 0.48
N VAL A 205 7.39 -17.05 -0.26
CA VAL A 205 8.05 -18.35 -0.51
C VAL A 205 9.34 -18.14 -1.30
N ILE A 206 9.32 -17.34 -2.37
CA ILE A 206 10.52 -17.04 -3.16
C ILE A 206 11.61 -16.41 -2.28
N ALA A 207 11.25 -15.43 -1.44
CA ALA A 207 12.19 -14.83 -0.49
C ALA A 207 12.73 -15.86 0.51
N GLY A 208 11.88 -16.77 1.00
CA GLY A 208 12.28 -17.89 1.87
C GLY A 208 13.30 -18.81 1.23
N LEU A 209 13.06 -19.23 -0.02
CA LEU A 209 13.98 -20.03 -0.83
C LEU A 209 15.34 -19.34 -1.02
N ALA A 210 15.31 -18.02 -1.27
CA ALA A 210 16.51 -17.22 -1.53
C ALA A 210 17.43 -17.07 -0.31
N VAL A 211 16.87 -17.00 0.91
CA VAL A 211 17.68 -16.76 2.11
C VAL A 211 17.86 -18.00 2.99
N GLY A 212 17.17 -19.10 2.67
CA GLY A 212 17.15 -20.32 3.46
C GLY A 212 16.27 -20.23 4.70
N ALA A 213 15.14 -19.52 4.61
CA ALA A 213 14.13 -19.46 5.66
C ALA A 213 12.97 -20.40 5.34
N ASP A 214 12.53 -21.19 6.31
CA ASP A 214 11.41 -22.13 6.20
C ASP A 214 10.14 -21.63 6.91
N LYS A 215 10.19 -20.43 7.52
CA LYS A 215 9.09 -19.81 8.27
C LYS A 215 8.91 -18.36 7.87
N GLY A 216 7.67 -18.01 7.58
CA GLY A 216 7.20 -16.67 7.27
C GLY A 216 6.10 -16.23 8.23
N VAL A 217 6.07 -14.93 8.57
CA VAL A 217 4.97 -14.31 9.30
C VAL A 217 4.55 -13.02 8.59
N ILE A 218 3.24 -12.85 8.36
CA ILE A 218 2.65 -11.58 7.94
C ILE A 218 2.22 -10.83 9.21
N TYR A 219 2.88 -9.73 9.52
CA TYR A 219 2.44 -8.81 10.57
C TYR A 219 1.40 -7.87 9.99
N LEU A 220 0.14 -8.11 10.31
CA LEU A 220 -1.01 -7.41 9.76
C LEU A 220 -1.59 -6.46 10.82
N ARG A 221 -1.81 -5.20 10.45
CA ARG A 221 -2.48 -4.24 11.34
C ARG A 221 -3.89 -4.69 11.74
N SER A 222 -4.34 -4.26 12.92
CA SER A 222 -5.66 -4.66 13.46
C SER A 222 -6.84 -4.09 12.67
N GLU A 223 -6.63 -2.98 11.96
CA GLU A 223 -7.66 -2.25 11.23
C GLU A 223 -8.02 -2.90 9.89
N TYR A 224 -7.33 -3.97 9.48
CA TYR A 224 -7.61 -4.72 8.25
C TYR A 224 -8.19 -6.13 8.53
N PRO A 225 -9.38 -6.24 9.14
CA PRO A 225 -9.98 -7.53 9.48
C PRO A 225 -10.38 -8.34 8.23
N LEU A 226 -10.71 -7.69 7.12
CA LEU A 226 -11.01 -8.37 5.86
C LEU A 226 -9.75 -9.02 5.26
N ALA A 227 -8.66 -8.27 5.18
CA ALA A 227 -7.37 -8.80 4.74
C ALA A 227 -6.94 -10.01 5.58
N ARG A 228 -7.18 -10.00 6.90
CA ARG A 228 -6.92 -11.15 7.77
C ARG A 228 -7.68 -12.39 7.30
N ASN A 229 -8.99 -12.27 7.12
CA ASN A 229 -9.84 -13.40 6.71
C ASN A 229 -9.42 -13.95 5.35
N VAL A 230 -9.15 -13.06 4.39
CA VAL A 230 -8.71 -13.44 3.03
C VAL A 230 -7.35 -14.14 3.08
N LEU A 231 -6.37 -13.60 3.82
CA LEU A 231 -5.04 -14.20 3.95
C LEU A 231 -5.07 -15.56 4.66
N GLU A 232 -5.82 -15.70 5.77
CA GLU A 232 -5.96 -16.97 6.48
C GLU A 232 -6.57 -18.04 5.57
N GLN A 233 -7.59 -17.68 4.77
CA GLN A 233 -8.19 -18.58 3.78
C GLN A 233 -7.20 -18.92 2.66
N ALA A 234 -6.52 -17.93 2.07
CA ALA A 234 -5.54 -18.16 0.99
C ALA A 234 -4.36 -19.03 1.46
N ILE A 235 -3.88 -18.84 2.69
CA ILE A 235 -2.84 -19.69 3.30
C ILE A 235 -3.35 -21.14 3.46
N ALA A 236 -4.59 -21.34 3.88
CA ALA A 236 -5.19 -22.67 3.99
C ALA A 236 -5.25 -23.35 2.61
N VAL A 237 -5.78 -22.66 1.60
CA VAL A 237 -5.87 -23.17 0.22
C VAL A 237 -4.48 -23.48 -0.36
N ALA A 238 -3.50 -22.60 -0.16
CA ALA A 238 -2.13 -22.81 -0.64
C ALA A 238 -1.47 -24.03 0.02
N ARG A 239 -1.76 -24.32 1.30
CA ARG A 239 -1.30 -25.54 1.97
C ARG A 239 -1.98 -26.79 1.41
N GLU A 240 -3.30 -26.75 1.22
CA GLU A 240 -4.06 -27.88 0.64
C GLU A 240 -3.59 -28.25 -0.77
N GLN A 241 -3.13 -27.26 -1.53
CA GLN A 241 -2.61 -27.44 -2.89
C GLN A 241 -1.08 -27.59 -2.97
N ASN A 242 -0.40 -27.83 -1.83
CA ASN A 242 1.05 -28.02 -1.73
C ASN A 242 1.90 -26.85 -2.28
N TRP A 243 1.41 -25.62 -2.21
CA TRP A 243 2.18 -24.39 -2.46
C TRP A 243 2.83 -23.83 -1.19
N LEU A 244 2.43 -24.36 -0.03
CA LEU A 244 3.03 -24.14 1.28
C LEU A 244 3.14 -25.49 2.01
N GLY A 245 3.96 -25.54 3.06
CA GLY A 245 4.07 -26.71 3.93
C GLY A 245 5.41 -27.45 3.79
N PRO A 246 5.43 -28.78 4.07
CA PRO A 246 6.67 -29.54 4.23
C PRO A 246 7.33 -29.99 2.92
N ASP A 247 6.64 -29.91 1.79
CA ASP A 247 7.18 -30.32 0.49
C ASP A 247 6.48 -29.56 -0.65
N ILE A 248 6.94 -28.33 -0.90
CA ILE A 248 6.32 -27.44 -1.88
C ILE A 248 6.45 -28.05 -3.27
N GLN A 249 5.31 -28.40 -3.87
CA GLN A 249 5.22 -29.03 -5.20
C GLN A 249 6.14 -30.24 -5.42
N GLY A 250 6.48 -31.00 -4.36
CA GLY A 250 7.36 -32.17 -4.47
C GLY A 250 8.85 -31.84 -4.63
N SER A 251 9.27 -30.62 -4.30
CA SER A 251 10.66 -30.13 -4.46
C SER A 251 11.60 -30.48 -3.30
N GLY A 252 11.07 -30.98 -2.18
CA GLY A 252 11.79 -31.13 -0.91
C GLY A 252 12.02 -29.82 -0.17
N LYS A 253 11.47 -28.69 -0.64
CA LYS A 253 11.56 -27.38 0.03
C LYS A 253 10.39 -27.18 1.00
N VAL A 254 10.66 -26.55 2.13
CA VAL A 254 9.70 -26.30 3.21
C VAL A 254 9.45 -24.80 3.36
N PHE A 255 8.19 -24.41 3.50
CA PHE A 255 7.84 -23.05 3.95
C PHE A 255 6.51 -23.03 4.68
N ALA A 256 6.52 -22.62 5.95
CA ALA A 256 5.35 -22.42 6.78
C ALA A 256 5.05 -20.91 6.90
N LEU A 257 3.81 -20.52 6.68
CA LEU A 257 3.39 -19.11 6.71
C LEU A 257 2.23 -18.91 7.68
N SER A 258 2.25 -17.86 8.49
CA SER A 258 1.14 -17.48 9.37
C SER A 258 0.85 -15.98 9.33
N VAL A 259 -0.33 -15.59 9.81
CA VAL A 259 -0.71 -14.19 10.03
C VAL A 259 -0.63 -13.90 11.52
N PHE A 260 -0.04 -12.76 11.88
CA PHE A 260 -0.07 -12.18 13.22
C PHE A 260 -0.81 -10.84 13.14
N VAL A 261 -1.79 -10.62 14.01
CA VAL A 261 -2.55 -9.37 14.04
C VAL A 261 -1.94 -8.44 15.08
N GLY A 262 -1.55 -7.24 14.66
CA GLY A 262 -0.97 -6.19 15.49
C GLY A 262 -1.95 -5.61 16.50
N GLY A 263 -1.44 -4.76 17.40
CA GLY A 263 -2.19 -4.18 18.52
C GLY A 263 -2.74 -2.77 18.29
N GLY A 264 -2.81 -2.30 17.03
CA GLY A 264 -3.30 -0.95 16.70
C GLY A 264 -2.32 0.16 17.06
N SER A 265 -1.04 0.01 16.69
CA SER A 265 0.00 0.99 16.98
C SER A 265 0.83 1.28 15.75
N TYR A 266 0.83 2.54 15.28
CA TYR A 266 1.52 2.94 14.05
C TYR A 266 3.03 2.67 14.11
N VAL A 267 3.64 2.81 15.28
CA VAL A 267 5.09 2.59 15.45
C VAL A 267 5.48 1.13 15.19
N CYS A 268 4.54 0.18 15.24
CA CYS A 268 4.80 -1.21 14.84
C CYS A 268 5.02 -1.38 13.33
N GLY A 269 4.78 -0.35 12.51
CA GLY A 269 5.31 -0.29 11.15
C GLY A 269 6.83 -0.14 11.09
N GLU A 270 7.50 0.28 12.17
CA GLU A 270 8.96 0.28 12.28
C GLU A 270 9.47 -1.15 12.49
N GLU A 271 10.46 -1.56 11.70
CA GLU A 271 10.88 -2.96 11.58
C GLU A 271 11.28 -3.64 12.89
N THR A 272 11.80 -2.90 13.89
CA THR A 272 12.21 -3.49 15.18
C THR A 272 11.11 -3.46 16.24
N ALA A 273 10.25 -2.44 16.24
CA ALA A 273 9.05 -2.41 17.06
C ALA A 273 8.07 -3.53 16.63
N LEU A 274 7.98 -3.77 15.32
CA LEU A 274 7.27 -4.91 14.74
C LEU A 274 7.75 -6.24 15.34
N LEU A 275 9.07 -6.45 15.39
CA LEU A 275 9.66 -7.66 15.97
C LEU A 275 9.37 -7.80 17.46
N GLU A 276 9.43 -6.71 18.24
CA GLU A 276 9.04 -6.73 19.65
C GLU A 276 7.58 -7.16 19.81
N SER A 277 6.69 -6.64 18.97
CA SER A 277 5.27 -7.01 18.98
C SER A 277 5.05 -8.49 18.62
N LEU A 278 5.75 -9.01 17.60
CA LEU A 278 5.74 -10.45 17.25
C LEU A 278 6.22 -11.34 18.40
N GLU A 279 7.15 -10.83 19.21
CA GLU A 279 7.67 -11.52 20.39
C GLU A 279 6.78 -11.37 21.63
N GLY A 280 5.60 -10.76 21.51
CA GLY A 280 4.63 -10.58 22.58
C GLY A 280 5.00 -9.47 23.58
N LYS A 281 5.88 -8.55 23.18
CA LYS A 281 6.30 -7.39 23.98
C LYS A 281 5.60 -6.12 23.48
N ALA A 282 5.78 -5.02 24.23
CA ALA A 282 5.36 -3.71 23.76
C ALA A 282 6.18 -3.31 22.52
N GLY A 283 5.53 -2.67 21.54
CA GLY A 283 6.15 -2.20 20.28
C GLY A 283 7.13 -1.04 20.48
N ILE A 284 8.23 -1.27 21.19
CA ILE A 284 9.26 -0.27 21.48
C ILE A 284 10.43 -0.50 20.52
N VAL A 285 10.80 0.52 19.76
CA VAL A 285 11.92 0.47 18.82
C VAL A 285 13.21 0.00 19.52
N ARG A 286 13.92 -0.97 18.92
CA ARG A 286 15.22 -1.46 19.38
C ARG A 286 16.34 -0.50 18.99
N ALA A 287 17.44 -0.48 19.73
CA ALA A 287 18.64 0.23 19.26
C ALA A 287 19.21 -0.51 18.04
N LYS A 288 19.74 0.24 17.07
CA LYS A 288 20.50 -0.31 15.93
C LYS A 288 21.92 0.25 16.00
N PRO A 289 22.99 -0.59 16.01
CA PRO A 289 23.01 -2.06 15.85
C PRO A 289 22.48 -2.87 17.07
N PRO A 290 22.16 -4.17 16.90
CA PRO A 290 22.29 -4.99 15.68
C PRO A 290 21.15 -4.79 14.65
N LEU A 291 21.42 -5.13 13.39
CA LEU A 291 20.42 -5.09 12.31
C LEU A 291 19.52 -6.34 12.36
N PRO A 292 18.20 -6.23 12.06
CA PRO A 292 17.30 -7.40 11.99
C PRO A 292 17.73 -8.49 11.02
N ALA A 293 18.46 -8.12 9.96
CA ALA A 293 19.01 -9.06 8.99
C ALA A 293 20.05 -10.03 9.60
N LEU A 294 20.62 -9.68 10.76
CA LEU A 294 21.55 -10.51 11.53
C LEU A 294 20.87 -11.05 12.79
N GLU A 295 20.22 -10.18 13.58
CA GLU A 295 19.55 -10.53 14.82
C GLU A 295 18.14 -9.88 14.85
N GLY A 296 17.16 -10.60 14.29
CA GLY A 296 15.78 -10.15 14.15
C GLY A 296 14.82 -10.88 15.09
N LEU A 297 13.84 -11.59 14.50
CA LEU A 297 12.82 -12.33 15.22
C LEU A 297 13.46 -13.45 16.05
N HIS A 298 13.25 -13.43 17.37
CA HIS A 298 13.88 -14.36 18.33
C HIS A 298 15.41 -14.39 18.24
N GLY A 299 16.01 -13.25 17.87
CA GLY A 299 17.46 -13.11 17.69
C GLY A 299 18.02 -13.88 16.48
N GLN A 300 17.17 -14.38 15.58
CA GLN A 300 17.60 -15.09 14.36
C GLN A 300 17.68 -14.15 13.15
N PRO A 301 18.49 -14.45 12.13
CA PRO A 301 18.52 -13.69 10.89
C PRO A 301 17.12 -13.60 10.26
N THR A 302 16.64 -12.38 10.05
CA THR A 302 15.27 -12.14 9.61
C THR A 302 15.22 -11.18 8.45
N LEU A 303 14.61 -11.62 7.35
CA LEU A 303 14.33 -10.77 6.21
C LEU A 303 12.99 -10.06 6.41
N ILE A 304 13.03 -8.74 6.62
CA ILE A 304 11.83 -7.91 6.78
C ILE A 304 11.62 -7.07 5.52
N HIS A 305 10.45 -7.23 4.90
CA HIS A 305 10.03 -6.45 3.74
C HIS A 305 8.56 -6.03 3.82
N ASN A 306 8.25 -4.88 3.22
CA ASN A 306 6.88 -4.46 2.96
C ASN A 306 6.21 -5.39 1.92
N VAL A 307 4.87 -5.51 1.99
CA VAL A 307 4.03 -6.32 1.10
C VAL A 307 4.36 -6.14 -0.38
N LEU A 308 4.36 -4.90 -0.91
CA LEU A 308 4.62 -4.66 -2.34
C LEU A 308 6.06 -5.03 -2.77
N THR A 309 7.01 -5.02 -1.83
CA THR A 309 8.39 -5.46 -2.15
C THR A 309 8.42 -6.97 -2.38
N LEU A 310 7.68 -7.73 -1.56
CA LEU A 310 7.55 -9.18 -1.72
C LEU A 310 6.73 -9.52 -2.96
N CYS A 311 5.64 -8.78 -3.23
CA CYS A 311 4.79 -9.00 -4.41
C CYS A 311 5.49 -8.69 -5.74
N ALA A 312 6.59 -7.92 -5.73
CA ALA A 312 7.40 -7.69 -6.94
C ALA A 312 8.26 -8.91 -7.32
N ALA A 313 8.66 -9.74 -6.34
CA ALA A 313 9.59 -10.84 -6.56
C ALA A 313 9.08 -11.91 -7.55
N PRO A 314 7.81 -12.38 -7.51
CA PRO A 314 7.30 -13.36 -8.46
C PRO A 314 7.50 -12.98 -9.93
N GLU A 315 7.19 -11.73 -10.29
CA GLU A 315 7.33 -11.29 -11.68
C GLU A 315 8.79 -11.08 -12.08
N ILE A 316 9.63 -10.57 -11.15
CA ILE A 316 11.08 -10.46 -11.36
C ILE A 316 11.67 -11.82 -11.70
N ILE A 317 11.33 -12.86 -10.93
CA ILE A 317 11.85 -14.20 -11.19
C ILE A 317 11.24 -14.82 -12.46
N ALA A 318 9.95 -14.58 -12.73
CA ALA A 318 9.29 -15.12 -13.92
C ALA A 318 9.81 -14.53 -15.24
N LYS A 319 10.19 -13.24 -15.25
CA LYS A 319 10.56 -12.50 -16.47
C LYS A 319 12.03 -12.09 -16.54
N GLY A 320 12.78 -12.27 -15.45
CA GLY A 320 14.15 -11.80 -15.28
C GLY A 320 14.25 -10.36 -14.76
N GLY A 321 15.25 -10.09 -13.93
CA GLY A 321 15.53 -8.79 -13.33
C GLY A 321 15.73 -7.68 -14.36
N ASP A 322 16.41 -7.97 -15.46
CA ASP A 322 16.62 -7.01 -16.56
C ASP A 322 15.31 -6.47 -17.15
N ALA A 323 14.25 -7.27 -17.18
CA ALA A 323 12.94 -6.82 -17.64
C ALA A 323 12.33 -5.79 -16.67
N HIS A 324 12.54 -5.97 -15.37
CA HIS A 324 12.11 -5.02 -14.34
C HIS A 324 12.93 -3.72 -14.39
N ALA A 325 14.24 -3.83 -14.54
CA ALA A 325 15.17 -2.69 -14.55
C ALA A 325 15.00 -1.76 -15.77
N LYS A 326 14.41 -2.26 -16.87
CA LYS A 326 14.08 -1.45 -18.06
C LYS A 326 12.94 -0.46 -17.82
N MET A 327 12.19 -0.61 -16.74
CA MET A 327 11.12 0.32 -16.36
C MET A 327 11.60 1.34 -15.35
N GLY A 328 10.98 2.52 -15.37
CA GLY A 328 11.32 3.63 -14.48
C GLY A 328 12.47 4.48 -15.01
N VAL A 329 13.10 5.27 -14.12
CA VAL A 329 14.14 6.23 -14.50
C VAL A 329 15.26 6.27 -13.46
N GLY A 330 16.51 6.40 -13.94
CA GLY A 330 17.68 6.49 -13.06
C GLY A 330 17.80 5.28 -12.13
N ARG A 331 17.85 5.52 -10.81
CA ARG A 331 17.90 4.46 -9.78
C ARG A 331 16.54 4.12 -9.18
N SER A 332 15.48 4.74 -9.71
CA SER A 332 14.09 4.46 -9.35
C SER A 332 13.52 3.60 -10.47
N VAL A 333 13.79 2.28 -10.40
CA VAL A 333 13.41 1.31 -11.44
C VAL A 333 12.18 0.50 -11.05
N GLY A 334 11.58 -0.12 -12.07
CA GLY A 334 10.29 -0.81 -11.95
C GLY A 334 9.10 0.15 -11.97
N THR A 335 7.99 -0.34 -11.44
CA THR A 335 6.77 0.45 -11.21
C THR A 335 6.62 0.83 -9.74
N MET A 336 5.86 1.91 -9.53
CA MET A 336 5.34 2.31 -8.23
C MET A 336 3.81 2.22 -8.27
N CYS A 337 3.23 1.76 -7.18
CA CYS A 337 1.78 1.72 -7.01
C CYS A 337 1.37 2.99 -6.26
N PHE A 338 1.01 4.07 -6.94
CA PHE A 338 0.57 5.30 -6.28
C PHE A 338 -0.88 5.19 -5.79
N GLN A 339 -1.17 5.80 -4.64
CA GLN A 339 -2.51 5.78 -4.04
C GLN A 339 -3.04 7.21 -3.94
N LEU A 340 -4.01 7.55 -4.79
CA LEU A 340 -4.64 8.87 -4.81
C LEU A 340 -5.78 8.91 -3.78
N ALA A 341 -5.60 9.75 -2.74
CA ALA A 341 -6.49 9.89 -1.60
C ALA A 341 -6.77 11.36 -1.25
N GLY A 342 -7.60 11.59 -0.23
CA GLY A 342 -7.97 12.93 0.22
C GLY A 342 -9.07 13.56 -0.64
N ASP A 343 -8.98 14.87 -0.88
CA ASP A 343 -9.92 15.61 -1.71
C ASP A 343 -9.59 15.47 -3.20
N ILE A 344 -9.79 14.28 -3.75
CA ILE A 344 -9.53 13.97 -5.17
C ILE A 344 -10.77 13.33 -5.82
N LYS A 345 -11.10 13.75 -7.04
CA LYS A 345 -12.30 13.35 -7.78
C LYS A 345 -12.24 11.88 -8.21
N HIS A 346 -11.12 11.46 -8.77
CA HIS A 346 -10.88 10.08 -9.20
C HIS A 346 -9.78 9.44 -8.35
N GLY A 347 -10.08 9.23 -7.07
CA GLY A 347 -9.19 8.50 -6.16
C GLY A 347 -9.08 7.02 -6.51
N GLY A 348 -7.99 6.40 -6.10
CA GLY A 348 -7.71 4.98 -6.35
C GLY A 348 -6.24 4.65 -6.52
N LEU A 349 -5.98 3.43 -6.97
CA LEU A 349 -4.65 2.90 -7.19
C LEU A 349 -4.20 3.10 -8.65
N VAL A 350 -3.02 3.69 -8.80
CA VAL A 350 -2.37 3.98 -10.08
C VAL A 350 -0.98 3.36 -10.11
N GLU A 351 -0.81 2.25 -10.82
CA GLU A 351 0.51 1.63 -11.00
C GLU A 351 1.13 2.07 -12.33
N VAL A 352 2.27 2.76 -12.24
CA VAL A 352 3.02 3.26 -13.40
C VAL A 352 4.53 3.17 -13.14
N PRO A 353 5.38 3.18 -14.18
CA PRO A 353 6.82 3.30 -14.00
C PRO A 353 7.16 4.59 -13.26
N PHE A 354 8.24 4.58 -12.48
CA PHE A 354 8.76 5.82 -11.88
C PHE A 354 9.10 6.86 -12.95
N GLY A 355 8.98 8.14 -12.60
CA GLY A 355 9.42 9.26 -13.44
C GLY A 355 8.30 10.20 -13.90
N LEU A 356 7.04 9.80 -13.85
CA LEU A 356 5.91 10.73 -14.01
C LEU A 356 6.02 11.85 -12.96
N SER A 357 5.68 13.09 -13.33
CA SER A 357 5.54 14.16 -12.34
C SER A 357 4.30 13.97 -11.47
N LEU A 358 4.30 14.59 -10.29
CA LEU A 358 3.11 14.64 -9.44
C LEU A 358 1.92 15.31 -10.17
N ARG A 359 2.20 16.35 -10.95
CA ARG A 359 1.20 17.04 -11.79
C ARG A 359 0.55 16.08 -12.77
N GLU A 360 1.35 15.37 -13.56
CA GLU A 360 0.85 14.39 -14.53
C GLU A 360 0.05 13.29 -13.84
N LEU A 361 0.47 12.82 -12.66
CA LEU A 361 -0.29 11.80 -11.94
C LEU A 361 -1.68 12.32 -11.53
N ILE A 362 -1.75 13.53 -10.97
CA ILE A 362 -3.03 14.14 -10.56
C ILE A 362 -3.90 14.44 -11.77
N GLU A 363 -3.37 15.08 -12.80
CA GLU A 363 -4.14 15.51 -13.97
C GLU A 363 -4.60 14.33 -14.83
N ASN A 364 -3.73 13.34 -15.08
CA ASN A 364 -4.05 12.21 -15.94
C ASN A 364 -4.96 11.18 -15.26
N PHE A 365 -4.87 11.02 -13.94
CA PHE A 365 -5.60 9.97 -13.22
C PHE A 365 -6.60 10.52 -12.20
N GLY A 366 -6.19 11.49 -11.36
CA GLY A 366 -7.03 12.05 -10.31
C GLY A 366 -8.10 13.05 -10.79
N GLY A 367 -7.85 13.70 -11.92
CA GLY A 367 -8.71 14.73 -12.49
C GLY A 367 -8.60 16.06 -11.73
N SER A 368 -9.60 16.35 -10.90
CA SER A 368 -9.66 17.56 -10.06
C SER A 368 -9.84 17.17 -8.59
N THR A 369 -9.98 18.15 -7.71
CA THR A 369 -10.51 17.88 -6.36
C THR A 369 -11.94 17.35 -6.43
N ARG A 370 -12.36 16.60 -5.40
CA ARG A 370 -13.76 16.15 -5.27
C ARG A 370 -14.67 17.32 -4.90
N SER A 371 -14.17 18.27 -4.11
CA SER A 371 -14.88 19.51 -3.75
C SER A 371 -15.10 20.47 -4.93
N GLY A 372 -14.29 20.37 -5.99
CA GLY A 372 -14.27 21.32 -7.09
C GLY A 372 -13.44 22.59 -6.82
N LEU A 373 -12.84 22.69 -5.62
CA LEU A 373 -11.94 23.79 -5.23
C LEU A 373 -10.51 23.57 -5.77
N SER A 374 -9.69 24.61 -5.73
CA SER A 374 -8.29 24.48 -6.16
C SER A 374 -7.47 23.62 -5.18
N ILE A 375 -6.44 22.95 -5.69
CA ILE A 375 -5.50 22.18 -4.86
C ILE A 375 -4.54 23.16 -4.19
N LYS A 376 -4.47 23.12 -2.85
CA LYS A 376 -3.56 23.94 -2.04
C LYS A 376 -2.25 23.23 -1.75
N ALA A 377 -2.34 21.96 -1.37
CA ALA A 377 -1.20 21.17 -0.97
C ALA A 377 -1.47 19.69 -1.29
N VAL A 378 -0.38 18.94 -1.44
CA VAL A 378 -0.41 17.49 -1.51
C VAL A 378 0.59 16.93 -0.52
N GLN A 379 0.15 16.07 0.39
CA GLN A 379 1.05 15.33 1.27
C GLN A 379 1.46 14.03 0.58
N ILE A 380 2.77 13.76 0.53
CA ILE A 380 3.32 12.55 -0.07
C ILE A 380 4.18 11.81 0.94
N GLY A 381 4.00 10.49 0.99
CA GLY A 381 4.79 9.61 1.85
C GLY A 381 4.22 9.45 3.26
N GLY A 382 2.90 9.62 3.41
CA GLY A 382 2.18 9.42 4.68
C GLY A 382 2.24 10.62 5.62
N PRO A 383 1.82 10.46 6.89
CA PRO A 383 1.73 11.53 7.88
C PRO A 383 3.10 12.14 8.23
N LEU A 384 4.19 11.39 8.02
CA LEU A 384 5.58 11.85 8.20
C LEU A 384 6.17 12.51 6.94
N GLY A 385 5.36 12.67 5.89
CA GLY A 385 5.71 13.25 4.61
C GLY A 385 5.52 14.76 4.54
N ALA A 386 6.18 15.40 3.58
CA ALA A 386 6.09 16.85 3.36
C ALA A 386 4.79 17.24 2.64
N TYR A 387 4.32 18.46 2.89
CA TYR A 387 3.28 19.12 2.11
C TYR A 387 3.90 19.86 0.92
N LEU A 388 3.55 19.44 -0.29
CA LEU A 388 4.02 20.08 -1.52
C LEU A 388 2.96 21.05 -2.05
N PRO A 389 3.29 22.34 -2.27
CA PRO A 389 2.42 23.28 -2.98
C PRO A 389 2.45 23.07 -4.52
N PRO A 390 1.49 23.64 -5.28
CA PRO A 390 1.36 23.43 -6.73
C PRO A 390 2.60 23.75 -7.57
N HIS A 391 3.47 24.66 -7.13
CA HIS A 391 4.70 25.00 -7.85
C HIS A 391 5.78 23.90 -7.76
N LEU A 392 5.60 22.90 -6.89
CA LEU A 392 6.47 21.71 -6.80
C LEU A 392 5.86 20.49 -7.52
N PHE A 393 4.68 20.58 -8.14
CA PHE A 393 4.03 19.41 -8.74
C PHE A 393 4.74 18.87 -9.98
N ASP A 394 5.62 19.65 -10.60
CA ASP A 394 6.46 19.18 -11.72
C ASP A 394 7.63 18.29 -11.25
N THR A 395 7.75 18.03 -9.94
CA THR A 395 8.73 17.10 -9.37
C THR A 395 8.48 15.68 -9.88
N PRO A 396 9.48 15.02 -10.50
CA PRO A 396 9.38 13.62 -10.89
C PRO A 396 9.18 12.70 -9.68
N LEU A 397 8.19 11.82 -9.74
CA LEU A 397 7.93 10.79 -8.73
C LEU A 397 9.02 9.73 -8.76
N THR A 398 10.13 10.03 -8.09
CA THR A 398 11.32 9.19 -7.93
C THR A 398 11.86 9.37 -6.52
N TYR A 399 12.58 8.38 -5.99
CA TYR A 399 13.15 8.48 -4.65
C TYR A 399 14.17 9.62 -4.55
N GLU A 400 15.01 9.77 -5.58
CA GLU A 400 16.07 10.78 -5.61
C GLU A 400 15.52 12.21 -5.66
N ALA A 401 14.51 12.48 -6.50
CA ALA A 401 13.95 13.83 -6.62
C ALA A 401 13.26 14.27 -5.33
N PHE A 402 12.50 13.38 -4.69
CA PHE A 402 11.84 13.71 -3.42
C PHE A 402 12.84 13.89 -2.28
N ALA A 403 13.89 13.07 -2.20
CA ALA A 403 14.95 13.26 -1.22
C ALA A 403 15.65 14.62 -1.39
N ALA A 404 15.83 15.10 -2.63
CA ALA A 404 16.40 16.41 -2.90
C ALA A 404 15.52 17.59 -2.41
N LEU A 405 14.23 17.37 -2.21
CA LEU A 405 13.29 18.33 -1.62
C LEU A 405 13.22 18.21 -0.08
N GLY A 406 14.00 17.34 0.54
CA GLY A 406 13.84 17.00 1.96
C GLY A 406 12.56 16.22 2.26
N ALA A 407 11.94 15.63 1.23
CA ALA A 407 10.73 14.83 1.34
C ALA A 407 11.01 13.34 1.10
N GLY A 408 10.05 12.49 1.48
CA GLY A 408 10.07 11.07 1.16
C GLY A 408 8.95 10.72 0.19
N LEU A 409 9.25 9.95 -0.86
CA LEU A 409 8.19 9.36 -1.69
C LEU A 409 7.35 8.33 -0.89
N GLY A 410 7.96 7.73 0.13
CA GLY A 410 7.30 6.80 1.04
C GLY A 410 6.74 5.57 0.31
N HIS A 411 5.57 5.14 0.75
CA HIS A 411 4.81 4.05 0.14
C HIS A 411 4.01 4.48 -1.11
N GLY A 412 4.18 5.72 -1.59
CA GLY A 412 3.45 6.23 -2.78
C GLY A 412 2.03 6.71 -2.50
N GLY A 413 1.67 6.86 -1.21
CA GLY A 413 0.44 7.52 -0.80
C GLY A 413 0.47 9.02 -1.08
N ILE A 414 -0.61 9.54 -1.66
CA ILE A 414 -0.76 10.93 -2.11
C ILE A 414 -2.09 11.46 -1.60
N VAL A 415 -2.05 12.36 -0.63
CA VAL A 415 -3.23 12.96 -0.01
C VAL A 415 -3.40 14.38 -0.51
N VAL A 416 -4.49 14.65 -1.22
CA VAL A 416 -4.79 15.96 -1.81
C VAL A 416 -5.58 16.82 -0.83
N PHE A 417 -5.14 18.06 -0.63
CA PHE A 417 -5.78 19.09 0.19
C PHE A 417 -6.18 20.29 -0.66
N ASN A 418 -7.39 20.81 -0.42
CA ASN A 418 -7.92 21.97 -1.15
C ASN A 418 -7.63 23.30 -0.44
N GLU A 419 -7.98 24.42 -1.08
CA GLU A 419 -7.76 25.78 -0.59
C GLU A 419 -8.34 26.11 0.79
N ASN A 420 -9.35 25.36 1.26
CA ASN A 420 -9.94 25.55 2.59
C ASN A 420 -9.17 24.86 3.72
N THR A 421 -8.10 24.12 3.42
CA THR A 421 -7.31 23.41 4.44
C THR A 421 -6.46 24.41 5.23
N ASP A 422 -6.58 24.43 6.56
CA ASP A 422 -5.71 25.20 7.46
C ASP A 422 -4.37 24.47 7.65
N MET A 423 -3.29 25.01 7.07
CA MET A 423 -1.98 24.36 7.10
C MET A 423 -1.31 24.41 8.47
N ARG A 424 -1.71 25.35 9.33
CA ARG A 424 -1.29 25.38 10.73
C ARG A 424 -1.98 24.29 11.54
N ALA A 425 -3.26 24.02 11.28
CA ALA A 425 -3.95 22.86 11.85
C ALA A 425 -3.31 21.54 11.40
N GLN A 426 -2.85 21.46 10.15
CA GLN A 426 -2.11 20.29 9.65
C GLN A 426 -0.75 20.09 10.33
N ALA A 427 -0.01 21.17 10.59
CA ALA A 427 1.25 21.10 11.35
C ALA A 427 1.02 20.70 12.82
N LEU A 428 -0.02 21.24 13.45
CA LEU A 428 -0.45 20.85 14.79
C LEU A 428 -0.79 19.36 14.84
N TYR A 429 -1.57 18.87 13.87
CA TYR A 429 -1.94 17.45 13.78
C TYR A 429 -0.72 16.53 13.67
N ALA A 430 0.34 16.94 12.96
CA ALA A 430 1.57 16.14 12.88
C ALA A 430 2.20 15.91 14.28
N PHE A 431 2.21 16.94 15.12
CA PHE A 431 2.65 16.81 16.51
C PHE A 431 1.70 15.96 17.36
N GLU A 432 0.38 16.13 17.23
CA GLU A 432 -0.60 15.32 17.95
C GLU A 432 -0.49 13.83 17.58
N PHE A 433 -0.33 13.54 16.28
CA PHE A 433 -0.11 12.20 15.77
C PHE A 433 1.16 11.58 16.36
N CYS A 434 2.28 12.33 16.36
CA CYS A 434 3.51 11.88 16.99
C CYS A 434 3.36 11.64 18.50
N ALA A 435 2.61 12.50 19.20
CA ALA A 435 2.37 12.36 20.63
C ALA A 435 1.55 11.10 20.94
N HIS A 436 0.53 10.81 20.12
CA HIS A 436 -0.33 9.63 20.25
C HIS A 436 0.43 8.33 19.93
N GLU A 437 1.20 8.32 18.84
CA GLU A 437 1.85 7.12 18.31
C GLU A 437 3.29 6.91 18.81
N SER A 438 3.79 7.79 19.68
CA SER A 438 5.12 7.63 20.27
C SER A 438 5.22 6.32 21.06
N CYS A 439 6.20 5.47 20.73
CA CYS A 439 6.54 4.31 21.58
C CYS A 439 7.10 4.70 22.97
N GLY A 440 7.33 6.00 23.20
CA GLY A 440 7.71 6.57 24.48
C GLY A 440 9.21 6.55 24.80
N LYS A 441 10.04 5.95 23.95
CA LYS A 441 11.48 5.76 24.19
C LYS A 441 12.29 7.07 24.20
N CYS A 442 12.04 7.97 23.24
CA CYS A 442 12.83 9.19 23.05
C CYS A 442 12.08 10.40 23.64
N THR A 443 12.75 11.19 24.48
CA THR A 443 12.16 12.39 25.09
C THR A 443 11.66 13.41 24.04
N PRO A 444 12.41 13.74 22.96
CA PRO A 444 11.91 14.66 21.94
C PRO A 444 10.61 14.17 21.28
N CYS A 445 10.54 12.89 20.95
CA CYS A 445 9.34 12.28 20.35
C CYS A 445 8.16 12.19 21.35
N ARG A 446 8.40 11.82 22.61
CA ARG A 446 7.33 11.59 23.61
C ARG A 446 6.79 12.87 24.23
N ILE A 447 7.68 13.82 24.54
CA ILE A 447 7.34 15.06 25.24
C ILE A 447 7.39 16.26 24.29
N GLY A 448 8.40 16.30 23.43
CA GLY A 448 8.56 17.41 22.49
C GLY A 448 7.37 17.55 21.56
N SER A 449 6.82 16.44 21.04
CA SER A 449 5.59 16.46 20.23
C SER A 449 4.41 17.11 20.94
N VAL A 450 4.15 16.76 22.21
CA VAL A 450 3.11 17.43 23.03
C VAL A 450 3.37 18.93 23.14
N ARG A 451 4.62 19.34 23.38
CA ARG A 451 5.00 20.76 23.43
C ARG A 451 4.84 21.47 22.08
N GLY A 452 5.16 20.81 20.98
CA GLY A 452 4.98 21.33 19.63
C GLY A 452 3.51 21.59 19.31
N ALA A 453 2.62 20.67 19.68
CA ALA A 453 1.18 20.86 19.56
C ALA A 453 0.68 22.05 20.40
N GLU A 454 1.11 22.15 21.67
CA GLU A 454 0.79 23.28 22.54
C GLU A 454 1.25 24.62 21.96
N LEU A 455 2.45 24.67 21.38
CA LEU A 455 3.01 25.88 20.74
C LEU A 455 2.18 26.30 19.53
N LEU A 456 1.81 25.38 18.64
CA LEU A 456 1.02 25.69 17.44
C LEU A 456 -0.45 25.97 17.74
N ALA A 457 -0.99 25.48 18.85
CA ALA A 457 -2.33 25.80 19.30
C ALA A 457 -2.47 27.25 19.84
N SER A 458 -1.37 27.84 20.31
CA SER A 458 -1.35 29.18 20.91
C SER A 458 -1.45 30.30 19.87
N ASP A 459 -2.33 31.29 20.05
CA ASP A 459 -2.45 32.44 19.13
C ASP A 459 -1.17 33.27 18.99
N THR A 460 -0.27 33.19 19.98
CA THR A 460 1.05 33.84 20.00
C THR A 460 2.18 32.82 19.86
N SER A 461 2.05 31.86 18.93
CA SER A 461 3.07 30.84 18.68
C SER A 461 4.46 31.47 18.48
N ASP A 462 5.42 30.97 19.24
CA ASP A 462 6.84 31.21 19.01
C ASP A 462 7.34 30.23 17.95
N LEU A 463 7.37 30.66 16.69
CA LEU A 463 7.78 29.82 15.56
C LEU A 463 9.27 29.47 15.59
N GLU A 464 10.12 30.33 16.16
CA GLU A 464 11.55 30.03 16.36
C GLU A 464 11.69 28.85 17.33
N LEU A 465 10.91 28.83 18.40
CA LEU A 465 10.90 27.71 19.34
C LEU A 465 10.34 26.41 18.72
N VAL A 466 9.40 26.51 17.77
CA VAL A 466 8.92 25.34 17.00
C VAL A 466 10.04 24.79 16.11
N ASP A 467 10.83 25.66 15.47
CA ASP A 467 11.98 25.25 14.66
C ASP A 467 13.09 24.62 15.52
N ASP A 468 13.43 25.22 16.67
CA ASP A 468 14.39 24.64 17.63
C ASP A 468 13.95 23.25 18.09
N LEU A 469 12.66 23.07 18.39
CA LEU A 469 12.10 21.77 18.75
C LEU A 469 12.22 20.77 17.59
N CYS A 470 11.95 21.20 16.36
CA CYS A 470 12.08 20.36 15.17
C CYS A 470 13.51 19.85 15.01
N GLU A 471 14.53 20.71 15.17
CA GLU A 471 15.94 20.31 15.13
C GLU A 471 16.28 19.27 16.20
N VAL A 472 15.80 19.48 17.43
CA VAL A 472 15.98 18.53 18.55
C VAL A 472 15.30 17.19 18.26
N MET A 473 14.12 17.18 17.64
CA MET A 473 13.42 15.96 17.25
C MET A 473 14.17 15.20 16.14
N VAL A 474 14.70 15.89 15.14
CA VAL A 474 15.54 15.28 14.09
C VAL A 474 16.78 14.62 14.72
N ALA A 475 17.50 15.33 15.58
CA ALA A 475 18.77 14.84 16.15
C ALA A 475 18.59 13.81 17.27
N GLY A 476 17.51 13.91 18.06
CA GLY A 476 17.34 13.17 19.31
C GLY A 476 16.36 11.98 19.25
N SER A 477 15.90 11.60 18.06
CA SER A 477 14.93 10.51 17.87
C SER A 477 15.59 9.22 17.37
N ALA A 478 15.21 8.08 17.95
CA ALA A 478 15.75 6.77 17.60
C ALA A 478 15.13 6.15 16.34
N CYS A 479 14.01 6.70 15.84
CA CYS A 479 13.35 6.25 14.62
C CYS A 479 12.64 7.41 13.89
N ALA A 480 12.13 7.08 12.70
CA ALA A 480 11.43 7.97 11.79
C ALA A 480 10.22 8.68 12.42
N MET A 481 9.47 8.05 13.34
CA MET A 481 8.34 8.69 14.01
C MET A 481 8.73 10.07 14.57
N GLY A 482 9.77 10.10 15.42
CA GLY A 482 10.23 11.35 15.99
C GLY A 482 11.05 12.20 15.01
N SER A 483 11.95 11.58 14.23
CA SER A 483 12.86 12.34 13.37
C SER A 483 12.23 12.90 12.11
N MET A 484 11.08 12.38 11.68
CA MET A 484 10.37 12.83 10.48
C MET A 484 9.06 13.58 10.77
N THR A 485 8.55 13.57 12.01
CA THR A 485 7.46 14.48 12.42
C THR A 485 7.74 15.96 12.09
N PRO A 486 8.99 16.45 12.19
CA PRO A 486 9.32 17.81 11.73
C PRO A 486 9.04 18.09 10.24
N ILE A 487 9.05 17.09 9.36
CA ILE A 487 8.91 17.28 7.91
C ILE A 487 7.56 17.94 7.52
N PRO A 488 6.39 17.40 7.90
CA PRO A 488 5.11 18.06 7.64
C PRO A 488 5.00 19.44 8.31
N VAL A 489 5.57 19.62 9.50
CA VAL A 489 5.54 20.90 10.23
C VAL A 489 6.32 21.98 9.49
N GLN A 490 7.59 21.70 9.19
CA GLN A 490 8.49 22.64 8.54
C GLN A 490 8.06 22.94 7.10
N SER A 491 7.58 21.94 6.35
CA SER A 491 7.05 22.18 5.01
C SER A 491 5.78 23.04 5.03
N ALA A 492 4.90 22.85 6.01
CA ALA A 492 3.73 23.71 6.18
C ALA A 492 4.14 25.17 6.51
N MET A 493 5.05 25.36 7.48
CA MET A 493 5.56 26.69 7.85
C MET A 493 6.29 27.38 6.69
N THR A 494 7.08 26.63 5.91
CA THR A 494 7.89 27.16 4.80
C THR A 494 7.02 27.55 3.61
N HIS A 495 6.06 26.70 3.24
CA HIS A 495 5.27 26.89 2.02
C HIS A 495 3.99 27.71 2.22
N PHE A 496 3.50 27.82 3.46
CA PHE A 496 2.27 28.53 3.80
C PHE A 496 2.46 29.48 5.00
N PRO A 497 3.51 30.33 5.02
CA PRO A 497 3.87 31.14 6.20
C PRO A 497 2.76 32.11 6.65
N ASP A 498 1.93 32.57 5.71
CA ASP A 498 0.82 33.49 5.99
C ASP A 498 -0.23 32.90 6.95
N GLU A 499 -0.28 31.57 7.09
CA GLU A 499 -1.20 30.85 7.99
C GLU A 499 -0.64 30.66 9.40
N PHE A 500 0.64 30.98 9.61
CA PHE A 500 1.33 30.85 10.91
C PHE A 500 1.48 32.18 11.65
N GLY A 501 1.00 33.29 11.08
CA GLY A 501 0.93 34.58 11.76
C GLY A 501 0.00 34.60 12.98
N ALA A 502 0.03 35.70 13.74
CA ALA A 502 -0.85 35.89 14.89
C ALA A 502 -2.32 35.80 14.47
N ARG A 503 -3.10 34.90 15.09
CA ARG A 503 -4.55 34.82 14.83
C ARG A 503 -5.18 36.12 15.29
N ALA A 504 -5.77 36.87 14.37
CA ALA A 504 -6.59 38.02 14.73
C ALA A 504 -7.70 37.50 15.65
N THR A 505 -7.74 37.99 16.88
CA THR A 505 -8.78 37.67 17.85
C THR A 505 -10.10 38.08 17.21
N GLN A 506 -10.86 37.13 16.65
CA GLN A 506 -12.26 37.38 16.35
C GLN A 506 -12.93 37.56 17.70
N ALA A 507 -13.13 38.82 18.08
CA ALA A 507 -13.99 39.17 19.19
C ALA A 507 -15.33 38.47 18.96
N ALA A 508 -15.66 37.55 19.86
CA ALA A 508 -16.97 36.92 19.88
C ALA A 508 -18.04 38.02 20.04
N GLU A 509 -18.98 38.09 19.10
CA GLU A 509 -20.30 38.70 19.31
C GLU A 509 -21.27 37.69 19.90
#